data_AF-A0A8S4RZA2-F1
#
_entry.id   AF-A0A8S4RZA2-F1
#
_cell.length_a   1.000
_cell.length_b   1.000
_cell.length_c   1.000
_cell.angle_alpha   90.00
_cell.angle_beta   90.00
_cell.angle_gamma   90.00
#
_symmetry.space_group_name_H-M   'P 1'
#
loop_
_entity.id
_entity.type
_entity.pdbx_description
1 polymer ?
#
loop_
_entity_poly.entity_id
_entity_poly.type
_entity_poly.pdbx_seq_one_letter_code
_entity_poly.pdbx_strand_id
1 'polypeptide(L)'
;MSVDLEYDSRFDLIKGIDHFEDIGPCVIMASPGMMQSGLSRELFESWCTDPKNGVIIAGYCVEGTLAKTILSEPEEITSMSGQKLPLKMSVDYISFSAHTDYQQTSEFINILKPPHVVLVHGEQNEMSRLKAALQREHRGKLAIHTPRNTQQLCLTFRGDKTAKVMGSLAMEQPEPGKNLQGILVKRNFNYHILAPSDLNSKYFLLLFRGSDSVNILVHEMECVIEMLQEMFGEDSVPKMFKGDKLHVEVDGKRAYIDLLAMVYIYKL
;
A
#
# COMPACT_ATOMS: atom_id res chain seq x y z
N MET A 1 -38.42 24.49 -43.88
CA MET A 1 -37.03 24.96 -43.98
C MET A 1 -36.20 23.99 -43.17
N SER A 2 -35.77 22.92 -43.81
CA SER A 2 -34.90 21.90 -43.25
C SER A 2 -33.52 22.53 -43.06
N VAL A 3 -33.09 22.65 -41.81
CA VAL A 3 -31.72 23.06 -41.50
C VAL A 3 -30.92 21.77 -41.45
N ASP A 4 -30.22 21.48 -42.54
CA ASP A 4 -29.20 20.44 -42.58
C ASP A 4 -28.04 20.88 -41.67
N LEU A 5 -27.95 20.27 -40.49
CA LEU A 5 -26.75 20.34 -39.66
C LEU A 5 -25.79 19.26 -40.16
N GLU A 6 -24.88 19.62 -41.07
CA GLU A 6 -23.68 18.83 -41.32
C GLU A 6 -22.85 18.81 -40.03
N TYR A 7 -23.00 17.76 -39.23
CA TYR A 7 -22.10 17.48 -38.12
C TYR A 7 -20.78 16.96 -38.69
N ASP A 8 -19.78 17.82 -38.75
CA ASP A 8 -18.41 17.43 -39.00
C ASP A 8 -17.89 16.61 -37.81
N SER A 9 -17.91 15.28 -37.93
CA SER A 9 -17.51 14.34 -36.89
C SER A 9 -15.99 14.19 -36.79
N ARG A 10 -15.25 15.29 -36.84
CA ARG A 10 -13.79 15.32 -36.69
C ARG A 10 -13.42 15.49 -35.22
N PHE A 11 -12.67 14.53 -34.69
CA PHE A 11 -12.05 14.63 -33.37
C PHE A 11 -10.74 15.39 -33.51
N ASP A 12 -10.78 16.69 -33.21
CA ASP A 12 -9.59 17.53 -33.23
C ASP A 12 -9.01 17.69 -31.82
N LEU A 13 -7.69 17.55 -31.72
CA LEU A 13 -6.97 17.78 -30.47
C LEU A 13 -6.64 19.27 -30.34
N ILE A 14 -7.32 19.94 -29.42
CA ILE A 14 -7.02 21.32 -29.06
C ILE A 14 -5.87 21.33 -28.04
N LYS A 15 -4.73 21.94 -28.42
CA LYS A 15 -3.54 22.02 -27.56
C LYS A 15 -3.58 23.19 -26.56
N GLY A 16 -4.50 24.14 -26.75
CA GLY A 16 -4.68 25.33 -25.93
C GLY A 16 -5.76 26.24 -26.54
N ILE A 17 -6.25 27.20 -25.76
CA ILE A 17 -7.38 28.06 -26.17
C ILE A 17 -7.06 28.91 -27.41
N ASP A 18 -5.79 29.28 -27.62
CA ASP A 18 -5.34 30.06 -28.77
C ASP A 18 -5.46 29.32 -30.12
N HIS A 19 -5.62 28.00 -30.08
CA HIS A 19 -5.80 27.15 -31.27
C HIS A 19 -7.26 26.81 -31.53
N PHE A 20 -8.18 27.44 -30.80
CA PHE A 20 -9.61 27.21 -30.89
C PHE A 20 -10.32 28.51 -31.28
N GLU A 21 -11.08 28.47 -32.37
CA GLU A 21 -11.99 29.55 -32.74
C GLU A 21 -13.37 29.29 -32.13
N ASP A 22 -13.78 30.13 -31.18
CA ASP A 22 -15.06 30.01 -30.48
C ASP A 22 -16.23 30.52 -31.35
N ILE A 23 -16.53 29.77 -32.41
CA ILE A 23 -17.54 30.12 -33.41
C ILE A 23 -18.59 28.99 -33.51
N GLY A 24 -19.80 29.29 -33.04
CA GLY A 24 -20.94 28.39 -33.12
C GLY A 24 -20.95 27.29 -32.05
N PRO A 25 -21.96 26.39 -32.07
CA PRO A 25 -22.08 25.32 -31.09
C PRO A 25 -20.97 24.27 -31.25
N CYS A 26 -20.26 23.95 -30.16
CA CYS A 26 -19.25 22.91 -30.13
C CYS A 26 -19.33 22.07 -28.83
N VAL A 27 -18.63 20.94 -28.80
CA VAL A 27 -18.44 20.13 -27.59
C VAL A 27 -16.95 19.98 -27.35
N ILE A 28 -16.48 20.44 -26.20
CA ILE A 28 -15.06 20.31 -25.81
C ILE A 28 -14.95 19.45 -24.56
N MET A 29 -14.11 18.42 -24.65
CA MET A 29 -13.63 17.65 -23.50
C MET A 29 -12.28 18.19 -23.08
N ALA A 30 -12.20 18.81 -21.90
CA ALA A 30 -10.98 19.43 -21.40
C ALA A 30 -10.56 18.88 -20.04
N SER A 31 -9.24 18.83 -19.80
CA SER A 31 -8.63 18.46 -18.52
C SER A 31 -8.12 19.70 -17.77
N PRO A 32 -7.93 19.61 -16.44
CA PRO A 32 -8.29 18.53 -15.52
C PRO A 32 -9.79 18.51 -15.18
N GLY A 33 -10.36 17.32 -14.96
CA GLY A 33 -11.82 17.16 -14.75
C GLY A 33 -12.40 17.82 -13.50
N MET A 34 -11.57 18.26 -12.55
CA MET A 34 -12.00 18.97 -11.34
C MET A 34 -11.85 20.51 -11.44
N MET A 35 -11.39 21.02 -12.59
CA MET A 35 -11.33 22.45 -12.95
C MET A 35 -10.60 23.34 -11.94
N GLN A 36 -9.49 22.85 -11.36
CA GLN A 36 -8.65 23.68 -10.51
C GLN A 36 -7.77 24.67 -11.30
N SER A 37 -7.40 24.34 -12.54
CA SER A 37 -6.53 25.14 -13.41
C SER A 37 -6.58 24.62 -14.85
N GLY A 38 -5.81 25.23 -15.76
CA GLY A 38 -5.62 24.76 -17.13
C GLY A 38 -6.84 24.94 -18.04
N LEU A 39 -6.83 24.26 -19.19
CA LEU A 39 -7.78 24.50 -20.28
C LEU A 39 -9.24 24.33 -19.86
N SER A 40 -9.56 23.30 -19.07
CA SER A 40 -10.94 23.11 -18.57
C SER A 40 -11.44 24.31 -17.75
N ARG A 41 -10.54 24.95 -16.99
CA ARG A 41 -10.86 26.10 -16.14
C ARG A 41 -10.99 27.38 -16.96
N GLU A 42 -10.10 27.59 -17.92
CA GLU A 42 -10.11 28.75 -18.82
C GLU A 42 -11.37 28.77 -19.70
N LEU A 43 -11.74 27.61 -20.28
CA LEU A 43 -12.98 27.46 -21.05
C LEU A 43 -14.21 27.70 -20.17
N PHE A 44 -14.23 27.12 -18.96
CA PHE A 44 -15.33 27.34 -18.03
C PHE A 44 -15.51 28.83 -17.68
N GLU A 45 -14.43 29.54 -17.34
CA GLU A 45 -14.51 30.97 -17.02
C GLU A 45 -14.98 31.81 -18.22
N SER A 46 -14.57 31.44 -19.43
CA SER A 46 -14.98 32.11 -20.67
C SER A 46 -16.47 31.90 -20.98
N TRP A 47 -17.02 30.74 -20.63
CA TRP A 47 -18.37 30.32 -21.02
C TRP A 47 -19.43 30.44 -19.93
N CYS A 48 -19.05 30.51 -18.65
CA CYS A 48 -19.97 30.39 -17.52
C CYS A 48 -21.03 31.50 -17.44
N THR A 49 -20.78 32.65 -18.08
CA THR A 49 -21.67 33.82 -18.03
C THR A 49 -22.79 33.80 -19.08
N ASP A 50 -22.75 32.89 -20.06
CA ASP A 50 -23.79 32.74 -21.09
C ASP A 50 -24.73 31.56 -20.75
N PRO A 51 -26.04 31.79 -20.60
CA PRO A 51 -27.01 30.72 -20.29
C PRO A 51 -27.25 29.73 -21.43
N LYS A 52 -26.73 29.96 -22.64
CA LYS A 52 -26.80 29.00 -23.76
C LYS A 52 -25.78 27.88 -23.63
N ASN A 53 -24.76 28.07 -22.78
CA ASN A 53 -23.71 27.10 -22.54
C ASN A 53 -24.12 26.12 -21.44
N GLY A 54 -23.44 24.97 -21.40
CA GLY A 54 -23.64 23.95 -20.37
C GLY A 54 -22.35 23.21 -20.06
N VAL A 55 -22.19 22.77 -18.81
CA VAL A 55 -21.06 21.97 -18.35
C VAL A 55 -21.56 20.65 -17.81
N ILE A 56 -20.96 19.55 -18.25
CA ILE A 56 -21.27 18.21 -17.79
C ILE A 56 -20.08 17.70 -16.97
N ILE A 57 -20.33 17.45 -15.69
CA ILE A 57 -19.37 16.84 -14.78
C ILE A 57 -19.53 15.33 -14.84
N ALA A 58 -18.54 14.68 -15.47
CA ALA A 58 -18.58 13.25 -15.80
C ALA A 58 -18.01 12.32 -14.72
N GLY A 59 -17.35 12.86 -13.69
CA GLY A 59 -16.57 12.10 -12.71
C GLY A 59 -16.73 12.59 -11.28
N TYR A 60 -16.20 11.85 -10.32
CA TYR A 60 -16.26 12.24 -8.91
C TYR A 60 -15.48 13.54 -8.65
N CYS A 61 -16.09 14.46 -7.91
CA CYS A 61 -15.46 15.72 -7.51
C CYS A 61 -15.16 15.72 -6.01
N VAL A 62 -13.92 16.09 -5.68
CA VAL A 62 -13.46 16.23 -4.30
C VAL A 62 -13.90 17.57 -3.73
N GLU A 63 -14.24 17.59 -2.44
CA GLU A 63 -14.54 18.82 -1.69
C GLU A 63 -13.40 19.85 -1.82
N GLY A 64 -13.77 21.12 -1.94
CA GLY A 64 -12.84 22.23 -2.14
C GLY A 64 -12.36 22.45 -3.58
N THR A 65 -12.87 21.69 -4.55
CA THR A 65 -12.60 21.91 -5.99
C THR A 65 -13.71 22.74 -6.63
N LEU A 66 -13.40 23.49 -7.71
CA LEU A 66 -14.41 24.25 -8.44
C LEU A 66 -15.53 23.33 -8.95
N ALA A 67 -15.16 22.19 -9.53
CA ALA A 67 -16.13 21.23 -10.04
C ALA A 67 -17.12 20.78 -8.96
N LYS A 68 -16.69 20.61 -7.70
CA LYS A 68 -17.59 20.29 -6.59
C LYS A 68 -18.46 21.48 -6.19
N THR A 69 -17.91 22.70 -6.18
CA THR A 69 -18.62 23.93 -5.83
C THR A 69 -19.76 24.25 -6.80
N ILE A 70 -19.54 24.09 -8.11
CA ILE A 70 -20.57 24.47 -9.09
C ILE A 70 -21.79 23.54 -9.09
N LEU A 71 -21.66 22.32 -8.55
CA LEU A 71 -22.78 21.39 -8.40
C LEU A 71 -23.83 21.86 -7.40
N SER A 72 -23.51 22.82 -6.54
CA SER A 72 -24.50 23.49 -5.69
C SER A 72 -25.11 24.73 -6.35
N GLU A 73 -24.82 24.96 -7.63
CA GLU A 73 -25.34 26.07 -8.45
C GLU A 73 -25.26 27.45 -7.75
N PRO A 74 -24.06 27.90 -7.35
CA PRO A 74 -23.90 29.22 -6.75
C PRO A 74 -24.23 30.33 -7.76
N GLU A 75 -24.72 31.49 -7.30
CA GLU A 75 -24.99 32.64 -8.17
C GLU A 75 -23.71 33.18 -8.87
N GLU A 76 -22.57 33.09 -8.18
CA GLU A 76 -21.27 33.57 -8.65
C GLU A 76 -20.15 32.56 -8.34
N ILE A 77 -19.13 32.55 -9.20
CA ILE A 77 -17.87 31.83 -9.00
C ILE A 77 -16.69 32.79 -8.99
N THR A 78 -15.61 32.41 -8.30
CA THR A 78 -14.36 33.18 -8.30
C THR A 78 -13.44 32.65 -9.39
N SER A 79 -13.06 33.51 -10.33
CA SER A 79 -12.08 33.21 -11.39
C SER A 79 -10.66 33.04 -10.85
N MET A 80 -9.76 32.50 -11.67
CA MET A 80 -8.33 32.36 -11.34
C MET A 80 -7.65 33.71 -11.12
N SER A 81 -8.15 34.77 -11.76
CA SER A 81 -7.69 36.15 -11.56
C SER A 81 -8.26 36.83 -10.30
N GLY A 82 -9.16 36.15 -9.57
CA GLY A 82 -9.84 36.66 -8.38
C GLY A 82 -11.11 37.47 -8.66
N GLN A 83 -11.47 37.69 -9.92
CA GLN A 83 -12.74 38.32 -10.29
C GLN A 83 -13.92 37.39 -10.03
N LYS A 84 -15.07 37.95 -9.63
CA LYS A 84 -16.32 37.20 -9.53
C LYS A 84 -17.04 37.18 -10.88
N LEU A 85 -17.45 36.00 -11.31
CA LEU A 85 -18.19 35.77 -12.55
C LEU A 85 -19.57 35.21 -12.22
N PRO A 86 -20.66 35.72 -12.83
CA PRO A 86 -21.99 35.15 -12.64
C PRO A 86 -22.09 33.78 -13.31
N LEU A 87 -22.58 32.78 -12.58
CA LEU A 87 -22.82 31.45 -13.14
C LEU A 87 -24.23 31.41 -13.75
N LYS A 88 -24.31 31.41 -15.08
CA LYS A 88 -25.59 31.36 -15.82
C LYS A 88 -25.75 30.12 -16.69
N MET A 89 -24.65 29.47 -17.04
CA MET A 89 -24.66 28.22 -17.81
C MET A 89 -25.31 27.07 -17.02
N SER A 90 -25.83 26.05 -17.70
CA SER A 90 -26.35 24.86 -17.02
C SER A 90 -25.22 24.01 -16.44
N VAL A 91 -25.46 23.36 -15.30
CA VAL A 91 -24.51 22.45 -14.65
C VAL A 91 -25.18 21.10 -14.47
N ASP A 92 -24.69 20.09 -15.18
CA ASP A 92 -25.22 18.73 -15.12
C ASP A 92 -24.18 17.75 -14.57
N TYR A 93 -24.61 16.76 -13.79
CA TYR A 93 -23.77 15.70 -13.24
C TYR A 93 -24.18 14.34 -13.80
N ILE A 94 -23.29 13.72 -14.57
CA ILE A 94 -23.50 12.38 -15.13
C ILE A 94 -22.32 11.51 -14.71
N SER A 95 -22.50 10.65 -13.71
CA SER A 95 -21.42 9.78 -13.24
C SER A 95 -21.12 8.69 -14.26
N PHE A 96 -19.94 8.77 -14.88
CA PHE A 96 -19.31 7.68 -15.63
C PHE A 96 -18.29 6.92 -14.78
N SER A 97 -18.43 6.94 -13.44
CA SER A 97 -17.44 6.32 -12.57
C SER A 97 -17.37 4.81 -12.82
N ALA A 98 -16.18 4.28 -13.10
CA ALA A 98 -15.90 2.85 -13.13
C ALA A 98 -15.82 2.22 -11.72
N HIS A 99 -16.41 2.87 -10.71
CA HIS A 99 -16.44 2.38 -9.35
C HIS A 99 -17.58 1.37 -9.17
N THR A 100 -17.33 0.37 -8.33
CA THR A 100 -18.31 -0.64 -8.00
C THR A 100 -19.41 -0.06 -7.12
N ASP A 101 -20.65 -0.44 -7.39
CA ASP A 101 -21.76 -0.09 -6.52
C ASP A 101 -21.78 -0.96 -5.23
N TYR A 102 -22.77 -0.71 -4.36
CA TYR A 102 -22.94 -1.50 -3.14
C TYR A 102 -23.14 -2.99 -3.44
N GLN A 103 -23.92 -3.32 -4.47
CA GLN A 103 -24.31 -4.69 -4.77
C GLN A 103 -23.09 -5.51 -5.24
N GLN A 104 -22.30 -4.96 -6.15
CA GLN A 104 -21.06 -5.53 -6.63
C GLN A 104 -20.03 -5.68 -5.50
N THR A 105 -19.91 -4.66 -4.65
CA THR A 105 -18.97 -4.69 -3.51
C THR A 105 -19.38 -5.76 -2.49
N SER A 106 -20.67 -5.84 -2.15
CA SER A 106 -21.17 -6.84 -1.21
C SER A 106 -21.03 -8.26 -1.76
N GLU A 107 -21.37 -8.48 -3.04
CA GLU A 107 -21.19 -9.76 -3.71
C GLU A 107 -19.73 -10.22 -3.70
N PHE A 108 -18.79 -9.31 -3.97
CA PHE A 108 -17.35 -9.59 -3.92
C PHE A 108 -16.90 -10.06 -2.52
N ILE A 109 -17.37 -9.39 -1.47
CA ILE A 109 -17.08 -9.78 -0.07
C ILE A 109 -17.71 -11.14 0.26
N ASN A 110 -18.93 -11.39 -0.21
CA ASN A 110 -19.66 -12.64 0.00
C ASN A 110 -18.98 -13.84 -0.67
N ILE A 111 -18.34 -13.63 -1.83
CA ILE A 111 -17.57 -14.66 -2.53
C ILE A 111 -16.31 -15.02 -1.73
N LEU A 112 -15.54 -14.00 -1.31
CA LEU A 112 -14.25 -14.21 -0.66
C LEU A 112 -14.36 -14.64 0.82
N LYS A 113 -15.44 -14.25 1.50
CA LYS A 113 -15.67 -14.49 2.94
C LYS A 113 -14.44 -14.17 3.82
N PRO A 114 -13.84 -12.98 3.68
CA PRO A 114 -12.63 -12.65 4.42
C PRO A 114 -12.91 -12.53 5.92
N PRO A 115 -11.95 -12.89 6.79
CA PRO A 115 -12.11 -12.73 8.25
C PRO A 115 -12.10 -11.24 8.68
N HIS A 116 -11.41 -10.39 7.92
CA HIS A 116 -11.32 -8.95 8.14
C HIS A 116 -11.50 -8.20 6.82
N VAL A 117 -12.31 -7.13 6.83
CA VAL A 117 -12.46 -6.17 5.73
C VAL A 117 -11.97 -4.82 6.20
N VAL A 118 -11.14 -4.16 5.39
CA VAL A 118 -10.63 -2.80 5.68
C VAL A 118 -11.10 -1.88 4.57
N LEU A 119 -11.97 -0.93 4.91
CA LEU A 119 -12.48 0.07 3.98
C LEU A 119 -11.52 1.26 3.94
N VAL A 120 -11.11 1.64 2.73
CA VAL A 120 -10.20 2.76 2.43
C VAL A 120 -10.69 3.46 1.16
N HIS A 121 -10.10 4.62 0.82
CA HIS A 121 -10.38 5.36 -0.42
C HIS A 121 -11.88 5.70 -0.63
N GLY A 122 -12.59 6.02 0.45
CA GLY A 122 -13.96 6.52 0.40
C GLY A 122 -14.13 7.75 1.27
N GLU A 123 -15.20 8.50 1.02
CA GLU A 123 -15.62 9.61 1.89
C GLU A 123 -16.07 9.04 3.26
N GLN A 124 -15.81 9.79 4.34
CA GLN A 124 -15.95 9.28 5.71
C GLN A 124 -17.39 8.82 6.03
N ASN A 125 -18.40 9.58 5.63
CA ASN A 125 -19.80 9.26 5.88
C ASN A 125 -20.27 8.08 5.02
N GLU A 126 -19.92 8.07 3.74
CA GLU A 126 -20.25 6.97 2.82
C GLU A 126 -19.56 5.66 3.21
N MET A 127 -18.30 5.69 3.65
CA MET A 127 -17.64 4.52 4.25
C MET A 127 -18.35 4.05 5.53
N SER A 128 -18.84 4.97 6.35
CA SER A 128 -19.59 4.63 7.57
C SER A 128 -20.93 3.98 7.24
N ARG A 129 -21.62 4.45 6.20
CA ARG A 129 -22.86 3.86 5.67
C ARG A 129 -22.61 2.47 5.09
N LEU A 130 -21.58 2.31 4.26
CA LEU A 130 -21.19 1.02 3.70
C LEU A 130 -20.86 0.00 4.79
N LYS A 131 -20.07 0.41 5.80
CA LYS A 131 -19.77 -0.43 6.97
C LYS A 131 -21.04 -0.88 7.68
N ALA A 132 -21.96 0.04 7.99
CA ALA A 132 -23.21 -0.29 8.68
C ALA A 132 -24.08 -1.27 7.87
N ALA A 133 -24.16 -1.07 6.55
CA ALA A 133 -24.90 -1.95 5.66
C ALA A 133 -24.31 -3.37 5.62
N LEU A 134 -23.00 -3.50 5.43
CA LEU A 134 -22.30 -4.79 5.44
C LEU A 134 -22.39 -5.48 6.82
N GLN A 135 -22.26 -4.73 7.92
CA GLN A 135 -22.43 -5.29 9.26
C GLN A 135 -23.83 -5.87 9.48
N ARG A 136 -24.88 -5.18 8.99
CA ARG A 136 -26.26 -5.66 9.07
C ARG A 136 -26.44 -6.93 8.24
N GLU A 137 -25.93 -6.95 7.01
CA GLU A 137 -26.00 -8.10 6.12
C GLU A 137 -25.35 -9.36 6.73
N HIS A 138 -24.15 -9.21 7.30
CA HIS A 138 -23.42 -10.31 7.92
C HIS A 138 -23.78 -10.57 9.40
N ARG A 139 -24.87 -9.99 9.90
CA ARG A 139 -25.34 -10.13 11.30
C ARG A 139 -24.24 -9.85 12.35
N GLY A 140 -23.38 -8.87 12.06
CA GLY A 140 -22.27 -8.46 12.93
C GLY A 140 -21.09 -9.42 13.00
N LYS A 141 -21.09 -10.52 12.22
CA LYS A 141 -19.98 -11.51 12.25
C LYS A 141 -18.75 -11.06 11.45
N LEU A 142 -18.93 -10.19 10.47
CA LEU A 142 -17.83 -9.68 9.65
C LEU A 142 -17.11 -8.54 10.39
N ALA A 143 -15.80 -8.69 10.61
CA ALA A 143 -14.99 -7.64 11.21
C ALA A 143 -14.61 -6.59 10.16
N ILE A 144 -15.28 -5.43 10.20
CA ILE A 144 -15.09 -4.34 9.23
C ILE A 144 -14.42 -3.14 9.90
N HIS A 145 -13.30 -2.72 9.34
CA HIS A 145 -12.44 -1.65 9.82
C HIS A 145 -12.49 -0.45 8.87
N THR A 146 -12.48 0.76 9.42
CA THR A 146 -12.48 2.03 8.68
C THR A 146 -11.43 2.95 9.31
N PRO A 147 -10.13 2.60 9.21
CA PRO A 147 -9.07 3.37 9.85
C PRO A 147 -8.97 4.76 9.23
N ARG A 148 -8.78 5.78 10.08
CA ARG A 148 -8.43 7.12 9.62
C ARG A 148 -6.97 7.15 9.16
N ASN A 149 -6.60 8.20 8.42
CA ASN A 149 -5.19 8.47 8.13
C ASN A 149 -4.40 8.47 9.44
N THR A 150 -3.20 7.86 9.39
CA THR A 150 -2.29 7.64 10.53
C THR A 150 -2.80 6.73 11.66
N GLN A 151 -4.03 6.20 11.57
CA GLN A 151 -4.53 5.23 12.54
C GLN A 151 -3.95 3.84 12.25
N GLN A 152 -3.22 3.28 13.21
CA GLN A 152 -2.70 1.93 13.10
C GLN A 152 -3.81 0.90 13.33
N LEU A 153 -3.98 -0.03 12.38
CA LEU A 153 -4.85 -1.19 12.53
C LEU A 153 -4.01 -2.41 12.91
N CYS A 154 -4.18 -2.92 14.14
CA CYS A 154 -3.51 -4.12 14.61
C CYS A 154 -4.41 -5.35 14.37
N LEU A 155 -3.93 -6.30 13.56
CA LEU A 155 -4.58 -7.59 13.36
C LEU A 155 -3.67 -8.68 13.90
N THR A 156 -4.21 -9.53 14.78
CA THR A 156 -3.44 -10.64 15.37
C THR A 156 -3.70 -11.92 14.59
N PHE A 157 -2.65 -12.46 13.99
CA PHE A 157 -2.70 -13.77 13.33
C PHE A 157 -1.96 -14.78 14.20
N ARG A 158 -2.68 -15.77 14.73
CA ARG A 158 -2.06 -16.92 15.38
C ARG A 158 -1.86 -17.99 14.31
N GLY A 159 -0.62 -18.12 13.84
CA GLY A 159 -0.20 -19.21 12.99
C GLY A 159 0.43 -20.31 13.83
N ASP A 160 0.00 -21.55 13.64
CA ASP A 160 0.76 -22.70 14.13
C ASP A 160 2.12 -22.70 13.45
N LYS A 161 3.19 -22.73 14.25
CA LYS A 161 4.54 -22.86 13.71
C LYS A 161 4.77 -24.33 13.38
N THR A 162 4.75 -24.66 12.10
CA THR A 162 5.10 -25.99 11.62
C THR A 162 6.60 -26.04 11.31
N ALA A 163 7.27 -27.07 11.80
CA ALA A 163 8.67 -27.34 11.49
C ALA A 163 8.78 -28.65 10.71
N LYS A 164 9.57 -28.65 9.64
CA LYS A 164 9.83 -29.85 8.82
C LYS A 164 11.12 -30.51 9.28
N VAL A 165 11.04 -31.77 9.68
CA VAL A 165 12.24 -32.59 9.92
C VAL A 165 12.90 -32.88 8.57
N MET A 166 14.20 -32.65 8.45
CA MET A 166 14.96 -32.87 7.22
C MET A 166 16.28 -33.61 7.52
N GLY A 167 16.92 -34.11 6.46
CA GLY A 167 18.20 -34.81 6.56
C GLY A 167 18.07 -36.20 7.19
N SER A 168 19.07 -36.60 7.93
CA SER A 168 19.14 -37.90 8.60
C SER A 168 18.02 -38.12 9.62
N LEU A 169 17.56 -37.07 10.32
CA LEU A 169 16.41 -37.16 11.23
C LEU A 169 15.09 -37.51 10.53
N ALA A 170 14.98 -37.25 9.23
CA ALA A 170 13.79 -37.58 8.46
C ALA A 170 13.78 -39.01 7.91
N MET A 171 14.87 -39.77 8.10
CA MET A 171 14.98 -41.16 7.62
C MET A 171 14.23 -42.16 8.51
N GLU A 172 14.01 -41.83 9.78
CA GLU A 172 13.20 -42.63 10.69
C GLU A 172 11.73 -42.19 10.65
N GLN A 173 10.80 -43.16 10.60
CA GLN A 173 9.38 -42.83 10.72
C GLN A 173 9.08 -42.29 12.13
N PRO A 174 8.31 -41.19 12.24
CA PRO A 174 7.96 -40.61 13.53
C PRO A 174 6.98 -41.52 14.28
N GLU A 175 7.36 -41.93 15.49
CA GLU A 175 6.49 -42.67 16.41
C GLU A 175 5.83 -41.71 17.41
N PRO A 176 4.51 -41.83 17.65
CA PRO A 176 3.81 -41.00 18.63
C PRO A 176 4.45 -41.11 20.03
N GLY A 177 4.83 -39.97 20.60
CA GLY A 177 5.45 -39.91 21.94
C GLY A 177 6.97 -40.09 21.95
N LYS A 178 7.62 -40.37 20.81
CA LYS A 178 9.08 -40.38 20.71
C LYS A 178 9.60 -38.95 20.71
N ASN A 179 10.51 -38.65 21.65
CA ASN A 179 11.16 -37.35 21.71
C ASN A 179 12.09 -37.16 20.50
N LEU A 180 11.84 -36.10 19.73
CA LEU A 180 12.70 -35.70 18.63
C LEU A 180 13.73 -34.68 19.13
N GLN A 181 15.01 -34.97 18.94
CA GLN A 181 16.11 -34.06 19.29
C GLN A 181 16.87 -33.65 18.03
N GLY A 182 17.07 -32.35 17.87
CA GLY A 182 17.73 -31.78 16.69
C GLY A 182 17.88 -30.28 16.81
N ILE A 183 18.46 -29.69 15.78
CA ILE A 183 18.66 -28.25 15.67
C ILE A 183 17.52 -27.65 14.88
N LEU A 184 16.84 -26.66 15.47
CA LEU A 184 15.81 -25.89 14.79
C LEU A 184 16.45 -24.76 13.99
N VAL A 185 16.34 -24.82 12.67
CA VAL A 185 16.78 -23.78 11.74
C VAL A 185 15.56 -23.01 11.22
N LYS A 186 15.58 -21.69 11.38
CA LYS A 186 14.56 -20.80 10.82
C LYS A 186 15.10 -20.15 9.54
N ARG A 187 14.43 -20.37 8.42
CA ARG A 187 14.71 -19.67 7.15
C ARG A 187 13.46 -18.92 6.71
N ASN A 188 13.49 -17.60 6.81
CA ASN A 188 12.33 -16.72 6.61
C ASN A 188 11.16 -17.12 7.53
N PHE A 189 10.07 -17.63 6.96
CA PHE A 189 8.88 -18.11 7.68
C PHE A 189 8.84 -19.63 7.87
N ASN A 190 9.81 -20.37 7.31
CA ASN A 190 9.87 -21.82 7.42
C ASN A 190 10.79 -22.25 8.57
N TYR A 191 10.36 -23.27 9.29
CA TYR A 191 11.14 -23.92 10.32
C TYR A 191 11.56 -25.31 9.85
N HIS A 192 12.82 -25.67 10.08
CA HIS A 192 13.38 -26.98 9.76
C HIS A 192 14.05 -27.56 11.01
N ILE A 193 13.92 -28.87 11.23
CA ILE A 193 14.66 -29.58 12.29
C ILE A 193 15.65 -30.52 11.62
N LEU A 194 16.93 -30.40 11.97
CA LEU A 194 18.05 -31.14 11.37
C LEU A 194 18.86 -31.86 12.44
N ALA A 195 19.54 -32.96 12.09
CA ALA A 195 20.56 -33.50 12.97
C ALA A 195 21.77 -32.55 13.01
N PRO A 196 22.53 -32.51 14.11
CA PRO A 196 23.82 -31.82 14.15
C PRO A 196 24.79 -32.23 13.05
N SER A 197 24.74 -33.49 12.61
CA SER A 197 25.56 -34.01 11.50
C SER A 197 25.17 -33.46 10.13
N ASP A 198 23.93 -33.00 9.96
CA ASP A 198 23.42 -32.50 8.68
C ASP A 198 23.65 -30.99 8.51
N LEU A 199 24.16 -30.31 9.56
CA LEU A 199 24.59 -28.92 9.45
C LEU A 199 25.92 -28.86 8.68
N ASN A 200 25.87 -28.28 7.49
CA ASN A 200 27.07 -28.00 6.70
C ASN A 200 27.92 -26.93 7.41
N SER A 201 29.24 -26.90 7.18
CA SER A 201 30.23 -26.05 7.88
C SER A 201 30.06 -24.53 7.77
N LYS A 202 28.96 -24.06 7.16
CA LYS A 202 28.60 -22.65 7.01
C LYS A 202 27.72 -22.09 8.13
N TYR A 203 27.20 -22.93 9.03
CA TYR A 203 26.33 -22.51 10.12
C TYR A 203 27.09 -22.52 11.45
N PHE A 204 27.13 -21.40 12.17
CA PHE A 204 27.59 -21.38 13.56
C PHE A 204 26.40 -21.69 14.49
N LEU A 205 26.59 -22.70 15.33
CA LEU A 205 25.66 -23.10 16.39
C LEU A 205 26.15 -22.53 17.71
N LEU A 206 25.42 -21.56 18.28
CA LEU A 206 25.58 -21.19 19.68
C LEU A 206 24.60 -22.02 20.52
N LEU A 207 25.12 -23.06 21.17
CA LEU A 207 24.39 -23.89 22.13
C LEU A 207 24.54 -23.30 23.53
N PHE A 208 23.46 -22.72 24.07
CA PHE A 208 23.41 -22.32 25.47
C PHE A 208 22.85 -23.46 26.33
N ARG A 209 23.56 -23.79 27.42
CA ARG A 209 23.04 -24.66 28.49
C ARG A 209 22.72 -23.79 29.71
N GLY A 210 21.47 -23.37 29.82
CA GLY A 210 20.87 -22.85 31.05
C GLY A 210 19.89 -23.88 31.60
N SER A 211 19.78 -23.98 32.93
CA SER A 211 19.22 -25.13 33.66
C SER A 211 17.78 -25.54 33.35
N ASP A 212 16.97 -24.79 32.59
CA ASP A 212 15.62 -25.22 32.21
C ASP A 212 15.14 -24.70 30.83
N SER A 213 16.05 -24.36 29.92
CA SER A 213 15.66 -24.05 28.52
C SER A 213 16.86 -24.07 27.58
N VAL A 214 16.74 -24.79 26.47
CA VAL A 214 17.71 -24.77 25.37
C VAL A 214 17.23 -23.76 24.34
N ASN A 215 17.88 -22.59 24.29
CA ASN A 215 17.71 -21.63 23.22
C ASN A 215 18.85 -21.83 22.21
N ILE A 216 18.50 -22.13 20.96
CA ILE A 216 19.45 -22.30 19.86
C ILE A 216 19.48 -20.99 19.07
N LEU A 217 20.58 -20.25 19.18
CA LEU A 217 20.84 -19.10 18.32
C LEU A 217 21.61 -19.61 17.10
N VAL A 218 21.00 -19.58 15.93
CA VAL A 218 21.65 -19.90 14.64
C VAL A 218 21.94 -18.57 13.96
N HIS A 219 23.22 -18.21 13.84
CA HIS A 219 23.66 -17.07 13.01
C HIS A 219 24.51 -17.58 11.84
N GLU A 220 24.25 -17.05 10.65
CA GLU A 220 25.17 -17.17 9.51
C GLU A 220 26.32 -16.17 9.71
N MET A 221 27.56 -16.61 9.44
CA MET A 221 28.74 -15.74 9.56
C MET A 221 28.70 -14.55 8.59
N GLU A 222 27.99 -14.69 7.47
CA GLU A 222 27.73 -13.61 6.51
C GLU A 222 26.87 -12.50 7.15
N CYS A 223 25.86 -12.85 7.95
CA CYS A 223 25.01 -11.85 8.63
C CYS A 223 25.76 -11.05 9.71
N VAL A 224 26.79 -11.62 10.34
CA VAL A 224 27.61 -10.89 11.34
C VAL A 224 28.48 -9.84 10.65
N ILE A 225 29.03 -10.16 9.48
CA ILE A 225 29.78 -9.21 8.66
C ILE A 225 28.85 -8.10 8.17
N GLU A 226 27.69 -8.45 7.59
CA GLU A 226 26.70 -7.46 7.12
C GLU A 226 26.26 -6.51 8.25
N MET A 227 25.93 -7.04 9.43
CA MET A 227 25.56 -6.22 10.58
C MET A 227 26.69 -5.29 11.03
N LEU A 228 27.93 -5.77 11.08
CA LEU A 228 29.07 -4.93 11.45
C LEU A 228 29.39 -3.88 10.36
N GLN A 229 29.17 -4.21 9.08
CA GLN A 229 29.31 -3.28 7.97
C GLN A 229 28.24 -2.19 8.01
N GLU A 230 26.99 -2.52 8.39
CA GLU A 230 25.95 -1.52 8.64
C GLU A 230 26.31 -0.60 9.80
N MET A 231 26.94 -1.12 10.86
CA MET A 231 27.28 -0.34 12.06
C MET A 231 28.54 0.51 11.91
N PHE A 232 29.57 0.02 11.22
CA PHE A 232 30.90 0.63 11.18
C PHE A 232 31.36 1.03 9.77
N GLY A 233 30.61 0.69 8.73
CA GLY A 233 30.95 0.94 7.33
C GLY A 233 31.61 -0.27 6.65
N GLU A 234 31.36 -0.43 5.35
CA GLU A 234 31.89 -1.57 4.56
C GLU A 234 33.43 -1.66 4.56
N ASP A 235 34.11 -0.51 4.56
CA ASP A 235 35.57 -0.44 4.50
C ASP A 235 36.23 -0.73 5.86
N SER A 236 35.45 -0.69 6.94
CA SER A 236 35.91 -0.91 8.32
C SER A 236 35.86 -2.36 8.75
N VAL A 237 35.24 -3.24 7.96
CA VAL A 237 35.03 -4.67 8.30
C VAL A 237 35.52 -5.56 7.17
N PRO A 238 36.40 -6.54 7.45
CA PRO A 238 36.88 -7.49 6.45
C PRO A 238 35.72 -8.24 5.77
N LYS A 239 35.68 -8.23 4.44
CA LYS A 239 34.69 -8.95 3.63
C LYS A 239 34.77 -10.48 3.78
N MET A 240 35.92 -10.97 4.25
CA MET A 240 36.17 -12.38 4.58
C MET A 240 37.14 -12.46 5.75
N PHE A 241 36.96 -13.45 6.61
CA PHE A 241 37.92 -13.80 7.66
C PHE A 241 38.07 -15.32 7.74
N LYS A 242 39.18 -15.78 8.31
CA LYS A 242 39.50 -17.22 8.42
C LYS A 242 39.91 -17.53 9.86
N GLY A 243 39.17 -18.42 10.51
CA GLY A 243 39.32 -18.75 11.94
C GLY A 243 38.34 -18.00 12.83
N ASP A 244 38.58 -17.99 14.15
CA ASP A 244 37.61 -17.54 15.16
C ASP A 244 37.75 -16.07 15.58
N LYS A 245 38.54 -15.29 14.85
CA LYS A 245 38.83 -13.89 15.17
C LYS A 245 38.50 -12.98 13.99
N LEU A 246 37.59 -12.04 14.23
CA LEU A 246 37.27 -10.94 13.33
C LEU A 246 37.90 -9.65 13.87
N HIS A 247 38.16 -8.66 13.02
CA HIS A 247 38.59 -7.35 13.48
C HIS A 247 37.80 -6.25 12.78
N VAL A 248 37.57 -5.15 13.48
CA VAL A 248 36.97 -3.93 12.94
C VAL A 248 37.97 -2.80 13.09
N GLU A 249 38.18 -2.04 12.01
CA GLU A 249 39.11 -0.91 11.97
C GLU A 249 38.37 0.39 11.69
N VAL A 250 38.44 1.33 12.63
CA VAL A 250 37.86 2.67 12.49
C VAL A 250 38.93 3.68 12.89
N ASP A 251 39.21 4.66 12.02
CA ASP A 251 40.20 5.73 12.24
C ASP A 251 41.59 5.23 12.68
N GLY A 252 42.07 4.14 12.06
CA GLY A 252 43.38 3.54 12.34
C GLY A 252 43.49 2.80 13.67
N LYS A 253 42.39 2.61 14.39
CA LYS A 253 42.31 1.79 15.60
C LYS A 253 41.62 0.47 15.29
N ARG A 254 42.26 -0.64 15.66
CA ARG A 254 41.76 -2.00 15.43
C ARG A 254 41.22 -2.61 16.71
N ALA A 255 39.97 -3.05 16.68
CA ALA A 255 39.36 -3.89 17.71
C ALA A 255 39.27 -5.33 17.20
N TYR A 256 39.74 -6.29 18.00
CA TYR A 256 39.64 -7.71 17.68
C TYR A 256 38.43 -8.32 18.40
N ILE A 257 37.52 -8.88 17.62
CA ILE A 257 36.33 -9.58 18.07
C ILE A 257 36.66 -11.07 18.05
N ASP A 258 36.74 -11.66 19.24
CA ASP A 258 36.80 -13.10 19.38
C ASP A 258 35.38 -13.67 19.27
N LEU A 259 35.12 -14.39 18.17
CA LEU A 259 33.80 -14.92 17.86
C LEU A 259 33.42 -16.09 18.78
N LEU A 260 34.39 -16.69 19.48
CA LEU A 260 34.12 -17.66 20.54
C LEU A 260 33.68 -16.99 21.85
N ALA A 261 34.03 -15.71 22.05
CA ALA A 261 33.74 -14.96 23.27
C ALA A 261 32.49 -14.06 23.19
N MET A 262 31.82 -13.98 22.03
CA MET A 262 30.57 -13.24 21.82
C MET A 262 29.34 -13.90 22.49
N VAL A 263 29.50 -14.33 23.73
CA VAL A 263 28.42 -14.81 24.61
C VAL A 263 27.83 -13.59 25.33
N TYR A 264 26.89 -12.89 24.70
CA TYR A 264 26.11 -11.88 25.42
C TYR A 264 25.04 -12.56 26.28
N ILE A 265 25.22 -12.50 27.60
CA ILE A 265 24.21 -12.86 28.60
C ILE A 265 23.22 -11.69 28.67
N TYR A 266 22.00 -11.90 28.18
CA TYR A 266 20.85 -11.12 28.65
C TYR A 266 20.22 -11.85 29.83
N LYS A 267 20.30 -11.23 31.01
CA LYS A 267 19.42 -11.50 32.15
C LYS A 267 18.17 -10.63 31.96
N LEU A 268 16.98 -11.18 32.16
CA LEU A 268 15.81 -10.39 32.55
C LEU A 268 16.07 -9.74 33.91
#